data_AF-A0A2S9XUS2-F1
#
_entry.id   AF-A0A2S9XUS2-F1
#
_cell.length_a   1.000
_cell.length_b   1.000
_cell.length_c   1.000
_cell.angle_alpha   90.00
_cell.angle_beta   90.00
_cell.angle_gamma   90.00
#
_symmetry.space_group_name_H-M   'P 1'
#
loop_
_entity.id
_entity.type
_entity.pdbx_description
1 polymer ?
#
loop_
_entity_poly.entity_id
_entity_poly.type
_entity_poly.pdbx_seq_one_letter_code
_entity_poly.pdbx_strand_id
1 'polypeptide(L)'
;MFHATVFAAVLSSFSPLEQPPPLAVADEYIAQDGRRVRWASVTYTLPDGQTAEVVLVADDTASGEGYLFVDGEAIAHSSYDDANGVASWRSSAPGTDALAGAALVGLSGGAADELLNVFTEGPQEFPCSKWGKKVLRAGKYIWGAMVAASAGACCGGTGMAGCGLCSAGGAVLHEAGREALEGYCD
;
A
#
# COMPACT_ATOMS: atom_id res chain seq x y z
N MET A 1 27.82 -18.50 -52.48
CA MET A 1 28.53 -18.66 -51.19
C MET A 1 27.62 -18.09 -50.11
N PHE A 2 27.04 -18.96 -49.28
CA PHE A 2 26.07 -18.63 -48.23
C PHE A 2 26.82 -18.37 -46.92
N HIS A 3 26.49 -17.31 -46.19
CA HIS A 3 26.74 -17.18 -44.75
C HIS A 3 25.53 -16.50 -44.13
N ALA A 4 24.64 -17.31 -43.55
CA ALA A 4 23.56 -16.85 -42.69
C ALA A 4 24.06 -16.92 -41.25
N THR A 5 24.27 -15.78 -40.62
CA THR A 5 24.63 -15.69 -39.20
C THR A 5 23.34 -15.76 -38.38
N VAL A 6 23.08 -16.92 -37.78
CA VAL A 6 21.97 -17.10 -36.84
C VAL A 6 22.40 -16.52 -35.49
N PHE A 7 21.81 -15.39 -35.11
CA PHE A 7 21.88 -14.89 -33.73
C PHE A 7 20.94 -15.74 -32.87
N ALA A 8 21.52 -16.63 -32.06
CA ALA A 8 20.79 -17.31 -30.99
C ALA A 8 20.56 -16.31 -29.85
N ALA A 9 19.34 -15.79 -29.72
CA ALA A 9 18.90 -15.08 -28.54
C ALA A 9 18.78 -16.09 -27.38
N VAL A 10 19.68 -15.99 -26.41
CA VAL A 10 19.55 -16.69 -25.13
C VAL A 10 18.42 -16.01 -24.37
N LEU A 11 17.21 -16.55 -24.50
CA LEU A 11 16.12 -16.28 -23.58
C LEU A 11 16.52 -16.88 -22.23
N SER A 12 17.18 -16.08 -21.40
CA SER A 12 17.33 -16.38 -19.98
C SER A 12 15.93 -16.47 -19.39
N SER A 13 15.43 -17.68 -19.27
CA SER A 13 14.30 -18.02 -18.42
C SER A 13 14.69 -17.67 -16.99
N PHE A 14 14.46 -16.42 -16.58
CA PHE A 14 14.29 -16.10 -15.18
C PHE A 14 13.07 -16.92 -14.74
N SER A 15 13.33 -18.04 -14.07
CA SER A 15 12.32 -18.57 -13.16
C SER A 15 11.91 -17.40 -12.27
N PRO A 16 10.62 -17.06 -12.16
CA PRO A 16 10.21 -16.08 -11.19
C PRO A 16 10.73 -16.61 -9.85
N LEU A 17 11.62 -15.86 -9.19
CA LEU A 17 11.91 -16.10 -7.80
C LEU A 17 10.54 -16.14 -7.13
N GLU A 18 10.13 -17.31 -6.63
CA GLU A 18 8.93 -17.43 -5.81
C GLU A 18 9.13 -16.47 -4.66
N GLN A 19 8.52 -15.30 -4.78
CA GLN A 19 8.58 -14.29 -3.77
C GLN A 19 7.83 -14.85 -2.56
N PRO A 20 8.42 -14.88 -1.36
CA PRO A 20 7.72 -15.38 -0.20
C PRO A 20 6.41 -14.60 -0.05
N PRO A 21 5.31 -15.26 0.34
CA PRO A 21 4.03 -14.60 0.49
C PRO A 21 4.18 -13.44 1.50
N PRO A 22 3.47 -12.33 1.28
CA PRO A 22 3.49 -11.22 2.23
C PRO A 22 3.11 -11.71 3.63
N LEU A 23 3.80 -11.20 4.65
CA LEU A 23 3.49 -11.49 6.05
C LEU A 23 2.61 -10.38 6.60
N ALA A 24 1.40 -10.75 6.99
CA ALA A 24 0.40 -9.84 7.55
C ALA A 24 0.28 -10.03 9.06
N VAL A 25 0.20 -8.91 9.79
CA VAL A 25 -0.08 -8.89 11.23
C VAL A 25 -1.05 -7.76 11.52
N ALA A 26 -2.02 -7.98 12.40
CA ALA A 26 -2.76 -6.90 13.03
C ALA A 26 -2.99 -7.16 14.51
N ASP A 27 -3.21 -6.07 15.22
CA ASP A 27 -3.63 -6.10 16.61
C ASP A 27 -4.48 -4.87 16.95
N GLU A 28 -5.12 -4.92 18.10
CA GLU A 28 -5.94 -3.87 18.67
C GLU A 28 -5.41 -3.48 20.05
N TYR A 29 -5.43 -2.19 20.35
CA TYR A 29 -5.06 -1.71 21.68
C TYR A 29 -5.89 -0.50 22.10
N ILE A 30 -5.89 -0.24 23.41
CA ILE A 30 -6.45 0.98 23.99
C ILE A 30 -5.33 1.98 24.17
N ALA A 31 -5.41 3.12 23.49
CA ALA A 31 -4.46 4.21 23.64
C ALA A 31 -4.59 4.85 25.04
N GLN A 32 -3.57 5.62 25.44
CA GLN A 32 -3.55 6.26 26.77
C GLN A 32 -4.73 7.21 27.01
N ASP A 33 -5.30 7.78 25.96
CA ASP A 33 -6.46 8.66 25.98
C ASP A 33 -7.81 7.91 25.96
N GLY A 34 -7.78 6.56 25.99
CA GLY A 34 -8.96 5.70 26.00
C GLY A 34 -9.51 5.38 24.62
N ARG A 35 -8.94 5.91 23.53
CA ARG A 35 -9.35 5.55 22.17
C ARG A 35 -8.96 4.11 21.85
N ARG A 36 -9.86 3.41 21.16
CA ARG A 36 -9.52 2.11 20.55
C ARG A 36 -8.80 2.33 19.24
N VAL A 37 -7.62 1.73 19.13
CA VAL A 37 -6.77 1.78 17.94
C VAL A 37 -6.60 0.37 17.41
N ARG A 38 -6.76 0.20 16.11
CA ARG A 38 -6.36 -1.00 15.38
C ARG A 38 -5.21 -0.63 14.47
N TRP A 39 -4.23 -1.52 14.38
CA TRP A 39 -3.15 -1.38 13.43
C TRP A 39 -2.98 -2.68 12.66
N ALA A 40 -2.48 -2.56 11.43
CA ALA A 40 -2.05 -3.69 10.64
C ALA A 40 -0.74 -3.36 9.95
N SER A 41 0.12 -4.36 9.79
CA SER A 41 1.34 -4.29 9.00
C SER A 41 1.37 -5.43 7.99
N VAL A 42 1.84 -5.14 6.78
CA VAL A 42 2.21 -6.15 5.80
C VAL A 42 3.64 -5.90 5.34
N THR A 43 4.47 -6.94 5.42
CA THR A 43 5.82 -6.95 4.89
C THR A 43 5.87 -7.73 3.58
N TYR A 44 6.57 -7.21 2.56
CA TYR A 44 6.77 -7.87 1.28
C TYR A 44 8.15 -7.55 0.69
N THR A 45 8.67 -8.43 -0.16
CA THR A 45 9.95 -8.23 -0.85
C THR A 45 9.76 -7.42 -2.13
N LEU A 46 10.63 -6.46 -2.42
CA LEU A 46 10.66 -5.72 -3.68
C LEU A 46 11.39 -6.53 -4.77
N PRO A 47 11.19 -6.22 -6.07
CA PRO A 47 11.87 -6.93 -7.16
C PRO A 47 13.40 -6.88 -7.12
N ASP A 48 13.98 -5.89 -6.46
CA ASP A 48 15.43 -5.73 -6.24
C ASP A 48 15.94 -6.48 -4.99
N GLY A 49 15.05 -7.14 -4.24
CA GLY A 49 15.36 -7.92 -3.05
C GLY A 49 15.27 -7.15 -1.73
N GLN A 50 14.98 -5.85 -1.74
CA GLN A 50 14.76 -5.07 -0.52
C GLN A 50 13.44 -5.46 0.16
N THR A 51 13.31 -5.14 1.45
CA THR A 51 12.09 -5.41 2.21
C THR A 51 11.27 -4.14 2.35
N ALA A 52 10.04 -4.17 1.85
CA ALA A 52 9.06 -3.11 2.07
C ALA A 52 8.05 -3.50 3.15
N GLU A 53 7.64 -2.53 3.94
CA GLU A 53 6.62 -2.69 4.98
C GLU A 53 5.58 -1.59 4.84
N VAL A 54 4.31 -1.98 4.90
CA VAL A 54 3.19 -1.05 4.95
C VAL A 54 2.54 -1.17 6.30
N VAL A 55 2.35 -0.04 6.99
CA VAL A 55 1.66 0.02 8.27
C VAL A 55 0.47 0.95 8.16
N LEU A 56 -0.71 0.46 8.55
CA LEU A 56 -1.91 1.27 8.73
C LEU A 56 -2.29 1.29 10.21
N VAL A 57 -2.59 2.46 10.73
CA VAL A 57 -3.08 2.67 12.10
C VAL A 57 -4.35 3.49 12.01
N ALA A 58 -5.43 3.03 12.62
CA ALA A 58 -6.71 3.73 12.60
C ALA A 58 -7.46 3.57 13.93
N ASP A 59 -8.28 4.55 14.26
CA ASP A 59 -8.96 4.61 15.55
C ASP A 59 -10.49 4.74 15.44
N ASP A 60 -11.15 4.72 16.60
CA ASP A 60 -12.59 4.87 16.72
C ASP A 60 -13.11 6.31 16.50
N THR A 61 -12.23 7.26 16.23
CA THR A 61 -12.56 8.62 15.77
C THR A 61 -12.56 8.74 14.25
N ALA A 62 -12.24 7.65 13.52
CA ALA A 62 -12.05 7.66 12.07
C ALA A 62 -10.86 8.54 11.64
N SER A 63 -9.83 8.63 12.48
CA SER A 63 -8.52 9.15 12.13
C SER A 63 -7.48 8.05 12.06
N GLY A 64 -6.34 8.34 11.45
CA GLY A 64 -5.25 7.39 11.40
C GLY A 64 -4.07 7.83 10.56
N GLU A 65 -3.09 6.93 10.49
CA GLU A 65 -1.78 7.12 9.90
C GLU A 65 -1.43 5.93 9.01
N GLY A 66 -0.73 6.19 7.92
CA GLY A 66 -0.24 5.20 6.98
C GLY A 66 1.23 5.45 6.68
N TYR A 67 2.03 4.39 6.75
CA TYR A 67 3.46 4.45 6.53
C TYR A 67 3.86 3.39 5.53
N LEU A 68 4.78 3.77 4.65
CA LEU A 68 5.50 2.85 3.77
C LEU A 68 6.99 2.96 4.13
N PHE A 69 7.57 1.83 4.52
CA PHE A 69 8.99 1.68 4.81
C PHE A 69 9.67 0.84 3.73
N VAL A 70 10.93 1.12 3.44
CA VAL A 70 11.85 0.25 2.71
C VAL A 70 13.12 0.09 3.55
N ASP A 71 13.48 -1.15 3.87
CA ASP A 71 14.59 -1.51 4.76
C ASP A 71 14.61 -0.71 6.08
N GLY A 72 13.42 -0.40 6.61
CA GLY A 72 13.23 0.35 7.86
C GLY A 72 13.24 1.89 7.72
N GLU A 73 13.44 2.44 6.51
CA GLU A 73 13.33 3.88 6.25
C GLU A 73 11.94 4.24 5.71
N ALA A 74 11.28 5.23 6.31
CA ALA A 74 9.96 5.68 5.86
C ALA A 74 10.07 6.50 4.58
N ILE A 75 9.56 5.96 3.47
CA ILE A 75 9.56 6.60 2.15
C ILE A 75 8.21 7.23 1.77
N ALA A 76 7.15 6.93 2.51
CA ALA A 76 5.90 7.67 2.42
C ALA A 76 5.18 7.65 3.77
N HIS A 77 4.58 8.78 4.10
CA HIS A 77 3.67 8.89 5.23
C HIS A 77 2.40 9.59 4.78
N SER A 78 1.27 9.18 5.33
CA SER A 78 -0.04 9.78 5.10
C SER A 78 -0.85 9.80 6.38
N SER A 79 -1.52 10.92 6.64
CA SER A 79 -2.43 11.08 7.78
C SER A 79 -3.84 11.39 7.28
N TYR A 80 -4.84 10.89 8.00
CA TYR A 80 -6.25 11.17 7.77
C TYR A 80 -6.96 11.52 9.08
N ASP A 81 -7.84 12.52 9.02
CA ASP A 81 -8.76 12.89 10.11
C ASP A 81 -10.12 13.31 9.54
N ASP A 82 -11.18 12.57 9.88
CA ASP A 82 -12.55 12.83 9.43
C ASP A 82 -13.09 14.18 9.91
N ALA A 83 -12.55 14.77 10.99
CA ALA A 83 -13.00 16.05 11.54
C ALA A 83 -12.93 17.20 10.52
N ASN A 84 -12.02 17.11 9.53
CA ASN A 84 -11.92 18.08 8.44
C ASN A 84 -12.13 17.45 7.04
N GLY A 85 -12.64 16.21 7.00
CA GLY A 85 -12.88 15.45 5.77
C GLY A 85 -11.61 15.28 4.91
N VAL A 86 -11.79 15.10 3.59
CA VAL A 86 -10.68 14.89 2.62
C VAL A 86 -9.64 16.02 2.64
N ALA A 87 -9.98 17.21 3.13
CA ALA A 87 -9.07 18.35 3.25
C ALA A 87 -8.09 18.24 4.44
N SER A 88 -8.28 17.28 5.36
CA SER A 88 -7.34 17.02 6.47
C SER A 88 -6.07 16.30 6.04
N TRP A 89 -6.03 15.79 4.80
CA TRP A 89 -4.97 14.94 4.32
C TRP A 89 -3.60 15.64 4.35
N ARG A 90 -2.60 14.92 4.85
CA ARG A 90 -1.19 15.31 4.73
C ARG A 90 -0.38 14.10 4.32
N SER A 91 0.60 14.32 3.47
CA SER A 91 1.61 13.33 3.14
C SER A 91 3.01 13.91 3.15
N SER A 92 3.97 13.11 3.61
CA SER A 92 5.38 13.34 3.32
C SER A 92 5.73 12.57 2.04
N ALA A 93 6.31 13.27 1.07
CA ALA A 93 6.89 12.64 -0.13
C ALA A 93 8.42 12.79 -0.07
N PRO A 94 9.13 11.89 0.63
CA PRO A 94 10.58 11.75 0.47
C PRO A 94 10.92 10.88 -0.76
N GLY A 95 12.14 11.04 -1.27
CA GLY A 95 12.79 10.05 -2.15
C GLY A 95 12.35 10.06 -3.62
N THR A 96 13.25 10.50 -4.48
CA THR A 96 13.13 10.55 -5.94
C THR A 96 13.61 9.25 -6.62
N ASP A 97 13.35 8.08 -6.05
CA ASP A 97 14.01 6.85 -6.48
C ASP A 97 13.08 5.85 -7.17
N ALA A 98 13.72 4.88 -7.83
CA ALA A 98 13.05 3.75 -8.48
C ALA A 98 12.34 2.82 -7.47
N LEU A 99 12.65 2.94 -6.16
CA LEU A 99 12.07 2.11 -5.10
C LEU A 99 10.62 2.49 -4.85
N ALA A 100 10.27 3.77 -4.91
CA ALA A 100 8.88 4.22 -4.83
C ALA A 100 8.01 3.60 -5.96
N GLY A 101 8.58 3.41 -7.15
CA GLY A 101 7.88 2.73 -8.26
C GLY A 101 7.71 1.23 -8.02
N ALA A 102 8.76 0.56 -7.52
CA ALA A 102 8.69 -0.85 -7.15
C ALA A 102 7.70 -1.10 -5.99
N ALA A 103 7.71 -0.23 -4.99
CA ALA A 103 6.77 -0.28 -3.87
C ALA A 103 5.33 -0.03 -4.32
N LEU A 104 5.10 0.84 -5.30
CA LEU A 104 3.79 1.01 -5.90
C LEU A 104 3.30 -0.29 -6.57
N VAL A 105 4.16 -1.01 -7.28
CA VAL A 105 3.76 -2.32 -7.83
C VAL A 105 3.46 -3.32 -6.72
N GLY A 106 4.26 -3.35 -5.64
CA GLY A 106 4.04 -4.24 -4.50
C GLY A 106 2.76 -3.93 -3.72
N LEU A 107 2.48 -2.65 -3.49
CA LEU A 107 1.21 -2.15 -2.96
C LEU A 107 0.04 -2.65 -3.81
N SER A 108 0.18 -2.74 -5.14
CA SER A 108 -0.90 -3.12 -6.08
C SER A 108 -1.32 -4.57 -6.10
N GLY A 109 -0.52 -5.43 -5.46
CA GLY A 109 -0.70 -6.88 -5.50
C GLY A 109 -1.12 -7.45 -4.16
N GLY A 110 -0.68 -8.68 -3.90
CA GLY A 110 -1.08 -9.46 -2.73
C GLY A 110 -0.85 -8.79 -1.38
N ALA A 111 0.02 -7.79 -1.27
CA ALA A 111 0.19 -7.05 -0.02
C ALA A 111 -1.03 -6.17 0.32
N ALA A 112 -1.71 -5.58 -0.68
CA ALA A 112 -2.97 -4.87 -0.45
C ALA A 112 -4.07 -5.82 -0.03
N ASP A 113 -4.24 -6.91 -0.78
CA ASP A 113 -5.26 -7.92 -0.49
C ASP A 113 -5.07 -8.47 0.91
N GLU A 114 -3.84 -8.81 1.28
CA GLU A 114 -3.51 -9.35 2.59
C GLU A 114 -3.76 -8.31 3.70
N LEU A 115 -3.35 -7.05 3.50
CA LEU A 115 -3.58 -5.98 4.49
C LEU A 115 -5.08 -5.76 4.71
N LEU A 116 -5.86 -5.76 3.63
CA LEU A 116 -7.31 -5.61 3.68
C LEU A 116 -7.99 -6.82 4.32
N ASN A 117 -7.56 -8.04 3.95
CA ASN A 117 -8.01 -9.28 4.57
C ASN A 117 -7.79 -9.24 6.08
N VAL A 118 -6.67 -8.73 6.57
CA VAL A 118 -6.42 -8.60 8.01
C VAL A 118 -7.43 -7.68 8.72
N PHE A 119 -8.02 -6.70 8.03
CA PHE A 119 -9.10 -5.88 8.59
C PHE A 119 -10.50 -6.50 8.42
N THR A 120 -10.68 -7.44 7.50
CA THR A 120 -12.00 -7.94 7.11
C THR A 120 -12.25 -9.41 7.47
N GLU A 121 -11.18 -10.17 7.73
CA GLU A 121 -11.23 -11.56 8.14
C GLU A 121 -11.58 -11.69 9.62
N GLY A 122 -12.56 -12.54 9.90
CA GLY A 122 -13.14 -12.76 11.22
C GLY A 122 -14.66 -12.83 11.17
N PRO A 123 -15.33 -13.02 12.32
CA PRO A 123 -16.78 -12.89 12.39
C PRO A 123 -17.20 -11.51 11.86
N GLN A 124 -18.25 -11.48 11.02
CA GLN A 124 -18.82 -10.25 10.43
C GLN A 124 -19.18 -9.16 11.47
N GLU A 125 -19.18 -9.51 12.76
CA GLU A 125 -19.35 -8.61 13.89
C GLU A 125 -18.38 -7.42 13.88
N PHE A 126 -17.10 -7.62 13.51
CA PHE A 126 -16.14 -6.50 13.43
C PHE A 126 -16.49 -5.54 12.28
N PRO A 127 -16.46 -5.95 11.00
CA PRO A 127 -16.67 -5.03 9.88
C PRO A 127 -18.07 -4.39 9.92
N CYS A 128 -19.08 -5.08 10.46
CA CYS A 128 -20.42 -4.52 10.59
C CYS A 128 -20.64 -3.66 11.86
N SER A 129 -19.70 -3.62 12.82
CA SER A 129 -19.81 -2.77 14.00
C SER A 129 -19.62 -1.28 13.67
N LYS A 130 -20.20 -0.39 14.48
CA LYS A 130 -19.99 1.08 14.36
C LYS A 130 -18.51 1.46 14.41
N TRP A 131 -17.72 0.72 15.19
CA TRP A 131 -16.30 0.95 15.33
C TRP A 131 -15.51 0.43 14.12
N GLY A 132 -15.74 -0.81 13.70
CA GLY A 132 -15.10 -1.38 12.51
C GLY A 132 -15.37 -0.57 11.25
N LYS A 133 -16.60 -0.07 11.06
CA LYS A 133 -16.93 0.84 9.94
C LYS A 133 -16.08 2.13 9.94
N LYS A 134 -15.76 2.68 11.11
CA LYS A 134 -14.88 3.87 11.21
C LYS A 134 -13.43 3.53 10.91
N VAL A 135 -12.93 2.41 11.43
CA VAL A 135 -11.58 1.90 11.16
C VAL A 135 -11.41 1.63 9.66
N LEU A 136 -12.33 0.91 9.04
CA LEU A 136 -12.31 0.61 7.60
C LEU A 136 -12.39 1.87 6.75
N ARG A 137 -13.22 2.85 7.14
CA ARG A 137 -13.28 4.16 6.47
C ARG A 137 -11.94 4.90 6.55
N ALA A 138 -11.34 5.01 7.74
CA ALA A 138 -10.05 5.69 7.90
C ALA A 138 -8.97 4.95 7.10
N GLY A 139 -8.91 3.61 7.21
CA GLY A 139 -8.01 2.75 6.44
C GLY A 139 -8.10 2.99 4.94
N LYS A 140 -9.31 3.12 4.38
CA LYS A 140 -9.52 3.46 2.96
C LYS A 140 -8.81 4.75 2.54
N TYR A 141 -9.02 5.82 3.29
CA TYR A 141 -8.45 7.11 2.95
C TYR A 141 -6.94 7.13 3.12
N ILE A 142 -6.43 6.49 4.18
CA ILE A 142 -5.00 6.36 4.43
C ILE A 142 -4.32 5.53 3.35
N TRP A 143 -4.93 4.42 2.93
CA TRP A 143 -4.41 3.58 1.85
C TRP A 143 -4.34 4.35 0.54
N GLY A 144 -5.45 4.95 0.11
CA GLY A 144 -5.50 5.72 -1.13
C GLY A 144 -4.51 6.89 -1.13
N ALA A 145 -4.35 7.52 0.02
CA ALA A 145 -3.36 8.57 0.27
C ALA A 145 -1.92 8.07 0.12
N MET A 146 -1.58 6.93 0.73
CA MET A 146 -0.24 6.35 0.67
C MET A 146 0.13 5.92 -0.75
N VAL A 147 -0.82 5.36 -1.51
CA VAL A 147 -0.66 5.06 -2.93
C VAL A 147 -0.38 6.35 -3.72
N ALA A 148 -1.16 7.41 -3.50
CA ALA A 148 -0.98 8.68 -4.18
C ALA A 148 0.37 9.34 -3.83
N ALA A 149 0.77 9.27 -2.56
CA ALA A 149 2.06 9.74 -2.07
C ALA A 149 3.23 9.00 -2.74
N SER A 150 3.15 7.67 -2.80
CA SER A 150 4.17 6.81 -3.41
C SER A 150 4.26 7.04 -4.92
N ALA A 151 3.13 7.20 -5.60
CA ALA A 151 3.07 7.58 -7.00
C ALA A 151 3.70 8.97 -7.24
N GLY A 152 3.43 9.93 -6.34
CA GLY A 152 4.03 11.27 -6.36
C GLY A 152 5.55 11.26 -6.18
N ALA A 153 6.05 10.48 -5.23
CA ALA A 153 7.49 10.29 -4.99
C ALA A 153 8.20 9.67 -6.22
N CYS A 154 7.62 8.60 -6.77
CA CYS A 154 8.08 7.96 -8.01
C CYS A 154 8.11 8.93 -9.21
N CYS A 155 7.06 9.74 -9.36
CA CYS A 155 6.94 10.79 -10.37
C CYS A 155 8.00 11.89 -10.21
N GLY A 156 8.18 12.39 -8.98
CA GLY A 156 9.16 13.43 -8.68
C GLY A 156 10.59 13.00 -9.01
N GLY A 157 10.87 11.70 -8.89
CA GLY A 157 12.21 11.16 -9.09
C GLY A 157 12.60 10.71 -10.47
N THR A 158 11.63 10.22 -11.23
CA THR A 158 11.86 9.80 -12.61
C THR A 158 11.70 10.96 -13.62
N GLY A 159 11.27 12.13 -13.13
CA GLY A 159 10.84 13.24 -13.97
C GLY A 159 9.56 12.92 -14.76
N MET A 160 9.12 13.87 -15.59
CA MET A 160 7.88 13.73 -16.38
C MET A 160 7.85 12.48 -17.28
N ALA A 161 9.00 11.90 -17.63
CA ALA A 161 9.10 10.72 -18.47
C ALA A 161 8.71 9.41 -17.77
N GLY A 162 9.00 9.25 -16.47
CA GLY A 162 8.60 8.06 -15.70
C GLY A 162 7.26 8.21 -14.99
N CYS A 163 6.74 9.44 -14.90
CA CYS A 163 5.45 9.72 -14.28
C CYS A 163 4.29 8.89 -14.84
N GLY A 164 4.26 8.59 -16.14
CA GLY A 164 3.19 7.80 -16.75
C GLY A 164 3.09 6.37 -16.20
N LEU A 165 4.23 5.74 -15.94
CA LEU A 165 4.30 4.40 -15.33
C LEU A 165 3.93 4.46 -13.83
N CYS A 166 4.44 5.46 -13.11
CA CYS A 166 4.09 5.68 -11.71
C CYS A 166 2.59 6.01 -11.53
N SER A 167 1.98 6.75 -12.47
CA SER A 167 0.56 7.14 -12.37
C SER A 167 -0.37 5.97 -12.68
N ALA A 168 -0.02 5.13 -13.67
CA ALA A 168 -0.81 3.96 -14.04
C ALA A 168 -0.82 2.91 -12.92
N GLY A 169 0.34 2.67 -12.30
CA GLY A 169 0.45 1.79 -11.13
C GLY A 169 -0.40 2.26 -9.97
N GLY A 170 -0.41 3.57 -9.68
CA GLY A 170 -1.18 4.14 -8.57
C GLY A 170 -2.69 4.19 -8.79
N ALA A 171 -3.15 4.36 -10.03
CA ALA A 171 -4.58 4.41 -10.34
C ALA A 171 -5.27 3.04 -10.21
N VAL A 172 -4.65 1.97 -10.73
CA VAL A 172 -5.15 0.58 -10.60
C VAL A 172 -5.26 0.18 -9.12
N LEU A 173 -4.29 0.66 -8.35
CA LEU A 173 -4.14 0.43 -6.93
C LEU A 173 -5.18 1.06 -6.03
N HIS A 174 -5.44 2.33 -6.33
CA HIS A 174 -6.43 3.11 -5.63
C HIS A 174 -7.81 2.46 -5.79
N GLU A 175 -8.09 1.93 -6.99
CA GLU A 175 -9.36 1.28 -7.30
C GLU A 175 -9.51 -0.08 -6.61
N ALA A 176 -8.48 -0.93 -6.62
CA ALA A 176 -8.51 -2.23 -5.94
C ALA A 176 -8.75 -2.10 -4.43
N GLY A 177 -8.06 -1.15 -3.77
CA GLY A 177 -8.29 -0.87 -2.34
C GLY A 177 -9.64 -0.21 -2.06
N ARG A 178 -10.21 0.50 -3.05
CA ARG A 178 -11.51 1.16 -2.96
C ARG A 178 -12.68 0.17 -3.07
N GLU A 179 -12.64 -0.73 -4.05
CA GLU A 179 -13.70 -1.72 -4.30
C GLU A 179 -13.81 -2.75 -3.18
N ALA A 180 -12.67 -3.24 -2.67
CA ALA A 180 -12.66 -4.17 -1.55
C ALA A 180 -13.35 -3.57 -0.31
N LEU A 181 -13.27 -2.26 -0.08
CA LEU A 181 -13.82 -1.60 1.11
C LEU A 181 -15.24 -1.02 0.92
N GLU A 182 -15.71 -0.81 -0.30
CA GLU A 182 -17.04 -0.27 -0.61
C GLU A 182 -18.18 -1.32 -0.53
N GLY A 183 -17.84 -2.63 -0.52
CA GLY A 183 -18.83 -3.72 -0.48
C GLY A 183 -19.18 -4.28 0.91
N TYR A 184 -18.66 -3.72 2.00
CA TYR A 184 -18.83 -4.32 3.34
C TYR A 184 -20.10 -3.88 4.08
N CYS A 185 -20.99 -4.86 4.33
CA CYS A 185 -22.22 -4.77 5.12
C CYS A 185 -23.32 -3.83 4.59
N ASP A 186 -23.43 -3.69 3.26
CA ASP A 186 -24.63 -3.21 2.55
C ASP A 186 -25.48 -4.38 2.03
#